data_AF-A0AB34JY72-F1
#
_entry.id   AF-A0AB34JY72-F1
#
_cell.length_a   1.000
_cell.length_b   1.000
_cell.length_c   1.000
_cell.angle_alpha   90.00
_cell.angle_beta   90.00
_cell.angle_gamma   90.00
#
_symmetry.space_group_name_H-M   'P 1'
#
loop_
_entity.id
_entity.type
_entity.pdbx_description
1 polymer ?
#
loop_
_entity_poly.entity_id
_entity_poly.type
_entity_poly.pdbx_seq_one_letter_code
_entity_poly.pdbx_strand_id
1 'polypeptide(L)'
;MKPDWDSLGDKFKDSKTVLIADVDCTAGGKSLCDKHGVRGYPTIKYYNPPDEEGEDYKGGRDLAALTKFVESELGPGCSVDTKENCSADQLEKLSSYIAMDPAERASKLESLKQSMKDAENTHNELLKKLQATFKDSQDSLEKLKEETAPVIKLLKAATPSGKAKAAGKDEM
;
A
#
# COMPACT_ATOMS: atom_id res chain seq x y z
N MET A 1 -13.09 11.00 -1.28
CA MET A 1 -12.80 10.35 0.02
C MET A 1 -12.92 11.31 1.18
N LYS A 2 -12.20 12.44 1.24
CA LYS A 2 -12.30 13.35 2.41
C LYS A 2 -13.74 13.72 2.81
N PRO A 3 -14.65 14.12 1.90
CA PRO A 3 -16.04 14.41 2.28
C PRO A 3 -16.81 13.20 2.85
N ASP A 4 -16.59 12.01 2.29
CA ASP A 4 -17.19 10.77 2.78
C ASP A 4 -16.63 10.35 4.13
N TRP A 5 -15.33 10.57 4.36
CA TRP A 5 -14.65 10.28 5.61
C TRP A 5 -15.12 11.21 6.73
N ASP A 6 -15.24 12.51 6.45
CA ASP A 6 -15.76 13.50 7.39
C ASP A 6 -17.22 13.14 7.76
N SER A 7 -18.05 12.77 6.77
CA SER A 7 -19.44 12.32 7.00
C SER A 7 -19.52 11.03 7.82
N LEU A 8 -18.59 10.10 7.62
CA LEU A 8 -18.48 8.88 8.42
C LEU A 8 -18.13 9.21 9.87
N GLY A 9 -17.15 10.10 10.07
CA GLY A 9 -16.77 10.59 11.39
C GLY A 9 -17.96 11.22 12.13
N ASP A 10 -18.72 12.07 11.46
CA ASP A 10 -19.94 12.68 12.02
C ASP A 10 -21.01 11.65 12.40
N LYS A 11 -21.16 10.59 11.60
CA LYS A 11 -22.12 9.50 11.88
C LYS A 11 -21.75 8.71 13.13
N PHE A 12 -20.46 8.48 13.37
CA PHE A 12 -19.96 7.66 14.49
C PHE A 12 -19.39 8.45 15.66
N LYS A 13 -19.48 9.79 15.66
CA LYS A 13 -18.91 10.67 16.70
C LYS A 13 -19.36 10.35 18.13
N ASP A 14 -20.60 9.87 18.28
CA ASP A 14 -21.21 9.55 19.58
C ASP A 14 -21.14 8.05 19.90
N SER A 15 -20.48 7.25 19.05
CA SER A 15 -20.30 5.83 19.26
C SER A 15 -19.37 5.57 20.44
N LYS A 16 -19.76 4.65 21.33
CA LYS A 16 -18.90 4.21 22.45
C LYS A 16 -17.92 3.10 22.06
N THR A 17 -18.11 2.50 20.89
CA THR A 17 -17.40 1.30 20.45
C THR A 17 -16.56 1.51 19.20
N VAL A 18 -16.78 2.61 18.47
CA VAL A 18 -16.09 2.91 17.23
C VAL A 18 -15.51 4.32 17.29
N LEU A 19 -14.23 4.45 16.96
CA LEU A 19 -13.55 5.73 16.77
C LEU A 19 -13.10 5.84 15.31
N ILE A 20 -13.53 6.90 14.64
CA ILE A 20 -13.03 7.29 13.31
C ILE A 20 -12.04 8.44 13.52
N ALA A 21 -10.79 8.25 13.12
CA ALA A 21 -9.73 9.23 13.29
C ALA A 21 -8.88 9.35 12.01
N ASP A 22 -8.33 10.53 11.77
CA ASP A 22 -7.33 10.78 10.75
C ASP A 22 -5.98 11.14 11.38
N VAL A 23 -4.90 10.78 10.69
CA VAL A 23 -3.53 11.08 11.10
C VAL A 23 -2.81 11.74 9.93
N ASP A 24 -2.25 12.93 10.17
CA ASP A 24 -1.39 13.58 9.20
C ASP A 24 0.03 12.99 9.22
N CYS A 25 0.26 12.04 8.32
CA CYS A 25 1.54 11.38 8.11
C CYS A 25 2.60 12.25 7.40
N THR A 26 2.25 13.46 6.96
CA THR A 26 3.19 14.40 6.31
C THR A 26 3.83 15.37 7.30
N ALA A 27 3.21 15.55 8.47
CA ALA A 27 3.68 16.39 9.56
C ALA A 27 4.06 15.55 10.79
N GLY A 28 3.47 15.86 11.95
CA GLY A 28 3.80 15.23 13.23
C GLY A 28 3.50 13.73 13.31
N GLY A 29 2.64 13.19 12.45
CA GLY A 29 2.25 11.78 12.44
C GLY A 29 3.21 10.84 11.70
N LYS A 30 4.25 11.36 11.05
CA LYS A 30 5.12 10.56 10.17
C LYS A 30 5.68 9.29 10.84
N SER A 31 6.22 9.42 12.07
CA SER A 31 6.78 8.26 12.78
C SER A 31 5.74 7.19 13.12
N LEU A 32 4.49 7.58 13.35
CA LEU A 32 3.39 6.65 13.60
C LEU A 32 3.01 5.93 12.30
N CYS A 33 2.90 6.69 11.21
CA CYS A 33 2.57 6.15 9.89
C CYS A 33 3.65 5.20 9.36
N ASP A 34 4.93 5.54 9.55
CA ASP A 34 6.06 4.67 9.23
C ASP A 34 6.00 3.37 10.06
N LYS A 35 5.69 3.46 11.37
CA LYS A 35 5.54 2.31 12.26
C LYS A 35 4.40 1.38 11.84
N HIS A 36 3.28 1.93 11.36
CA HIS A 36 2.13 1.13 10.90
C HIS A 36 2.17 0.83 9.39
N GLY A 37 3.33 0.99 8.75
CA GLY A 37 3.56 0.56 7.36
C GLY A 37 2.83 1.40 6.29
N VAL A 38 2.43 2.64 6.59
CA VAL A 38 1.75 3.52 5.64
C VAL A 38 2.73 4.04 4.60
N ARG A 39 2.63 3.53 3.37
CA ARG A 39 3.56 3.87 2.26
C ARG A 39 2.96 4.78 1.19
N GLY A 40 1.67 5.04 1.25
CA GLY A 40 0.96 5.87 0.29
C GLY A 40 -0.31 6.45 0.89
N TYR A 41 -0.80 7.55 0.30
CA TYR A 41 -1.98 8.25 0.81
C TYR A 41 -3.10 8.28 -0.24
N PRO A 42 -4.37 8.15 0.17
CA PRO A 42 -4.82 7.78 1.51
C PRO A 42 -4.74 6.26 1.75
N THR A 43 -4.31 5.87 2.96
CA THR A 43 -4.35 4.50 3.49
C THR A 43 -5.33 4.47 4.66
N ILE A 44 -6.22 3.48 4.67
CA ILE A 44 -7.19 3.28 5.75
C ILE A 44 -6.77 1.99 6.46
N LYS A 45 -6.58 2.07 7.77
CA LYS A 45 -6.36 0.92 8.64
C LYS A 45 -7.47 0.86 9.67
N TYR A 46 -7.84 -0.35 10.07
CA TYR A 46 -8.78 -0.57 11.17
C TYR A 46 -8.13 -1.40 12.26
N TYR A 47 -8.60 -1.20 13.48
CA TYR A 47 -8.06 -1.82 14.68
C TYR A 47 -9.23 -2.36 15.49
N ASN A 48 -9.24 -3.67 15.70
CA ASN A 48 -10.24 -4.35 16.53
C ASN A 48 -9.51 -4.94 17.74
N PRO A 49 -9.66 -4.36 18.94
CA PRO A 49 -9.05 -4.92 20.15
C PRO A 49 -9.39 -6.41 20.28
N PRO A 50 -8.41 -7.26 20.63
CA PRO A 50 -7.08 -6.93 21.16
C PRO A 50 -5.98 -6.70 20.11
N ASP A 51 -6.30 -6.62 18.82
CA ASP A 51 -5.29 -6.36 17.79
C ASP A 51 -4.76 -4.91 17.85
N GLU A 52 -3.45 -4.78 17.96
CA GLU A 52 -2.73 -3.50 18.02
C GLU A 52 -1.98 -3.19 16.72
N GLU A 53 -1.78 -4.19 15.85
CA GLU A 53 -0.98 -4.04 14.63
C GLU A 53 -1.82 -3.35 13.53
N GLY A 54 -3.12 -3.64 13.49
CA GLY A 54 -4.09 -3.01 12.61
C GLY A 54 -4.04 -3.56 11.19
N GLU A 55 -5.22 -3.76 10.61
CA GLU A 55 -5.37 -4.37 9.31
C GLU A 55 -5.65 -3.32 8.22
N ASP A 56 -5.17 -3.59 7.00
CA ASP A 56 -5.43 -2.71 5.86
C ASP A 56 -6.86 -2.87 5.33
N TYR A 57 -7.60 -1.77 5.29
CA TYR A 57 -8.91 -1.76 4.64
C TYR A 57 -8.76 -1.71 3.12
N LYS A 58 -9.28 -2.74 2.44
CA LYS A 58 -9.24 -2.90 0.98
C LYS A 58 -10.60 -2.75 0.29
N GLY A 59 -11.64 -2.36 1.03
CA GLY A 59 -12.99 -2.20 0.51
C GLY A 59 -13.23 -0.87 -0.24
N GLY A 60 -14.51 -0.63 -0.56
CA GLY A 60 -14.96 0.61 -1.22
C GLY A 60 -14.74 1.84 -0.34
N ARG A 61 -14.33 2.95 -0.95
CA ARG A 61 -13.98 4.20 -0.21
C ARG A 61 -15.08 5.26 -0.24
N ASP A 62 -16.28 4.88 -0.66
CA ASP A 62 -17.49 5.68 -0.57
C ASP A 62 -18.15 5.52 0.82
N LEU A 63 -18.99 6.49 1.19
CA LEU A 63 -19.64 6.51 2.50
C LEU A 63 -20.45 5.23 2.78
N ALA A 64 -21.11 4.65 1.78
CA ALA A 64 -21.95 3.47 1.97
C ALA A 64 -21.11 2.22 2.26
N ALA A 65 -20.03 2.01 1.51
CA ALA A 65 -19.09 0.91 1.73
C ALA A 65 -18.37 1.02 3.08
N LEU A 66 -17.93 2.23 3.46
CA LEU A 66 -17.28 2.47 4.75
C LEU A 66 -18.26 2.26 5.90
N THR A 67 -19.47 2.81 5.81
CA THR A 67 -20.52 2.62 6.81
C THR A 67 -20.82 1.14 7.02
N LYS A 68 -21.01 0.39 5.95
CA LYS A 68 -21.30 -1.04 6.02
C LYS A 68 -20.17 -1.79 6.72
N PHE A 69 -18.92 -1.46 6.40
CA PHE A 69 -17.76 -2.06 7.04
C PHE A 69 -17.69 -1.75 8.54
N VAL A 70 -17.92 -0.49 8.93
CA VAL A 70 -17.98 -0.11 10.34
C VAL A 70 -19.09 -0.88 11.07
N GLU A 71 -20.26 -1.03 10.45
CA GLU A 71 -21.40 -1.72 11.06
C GLU A 71 -21.26 -3.24 11.10
N SER A 72 -20.50 -3.86 10.18
CA SER A 72 -20.36 -5.32 10.08
C SER A 72 -19.07 -5.87 10.68
N GLU A 73 -17.95 -5.14 10.54
CA GLU A 73 -16.62 -5.63 10.90
C GLU A 73 -16.03 -4.93 12.13
N LEU A 74 -16.49 -3.70 12.45
CA LEU A 74 -16.01 -2.97 13.63
C LEU A 74 -16.95 -3.18 14.81
N GLY A 75 -16.39 -3.76 15.87
CA GLY A 75 -17.12 -4.15 17.07
C GLY A 75 -16.21 -4.97 17.98
N PRO A 76 -16.71 -5.44 19.13
CA PRO A 76 -15.95 -6.37 19.95
C PRO A 76 -15.63 -7.61 19.10
N GLY A 77 -14.37 -7.74 18.67
CA GLY A 77 -13.95 -8.84 17.81
C GLY A 77 -14.07 -10.20 18.50
N CYS A 78 -13.79 -11.27 17.75
CA CYS A 78 -13.63 -12.59 18.35
C CYS A 78 -12.54 -12.56 19.43
N SER A 79 -12.92 -12.81 20.68
CA SER A 79 -11.98 -12.85 21.81
C SER A 79 -12.36 -13.93 22.82
N VAL A 80 -11.53 -14.10 23.85
CA VAL A 80 -11.83 -15.01 24.96
C VAL A 80 -13.08 -14.60 25.73
N ASP A 81 -13.41 -13.31 25.74
CA ASP A 81 -14.55 -12.71 26.46
C ASP A 81 -15.79 -12.55 25.57
N THR A 82 -15.62 -12.59 24.24
CA THR A 82 -16.65 -12.34 23.23
C THR A 82 -16.67 -13.45 22.19
N LYS A 83 -16.78 -14.69 22.69
CA LYS A 83 -16.76 -15.91 21.86
C LYS A 83 -17.93 -15.97 20.89
N GLU A 84 -19.06 -15.34 21.20
CA GLU A 84 -20.19 -15.23 20.28
C GLU A 84 -19.86 -14.52 18.95
N ASN A 85 -18.80 -13.71 18.93
CA ASN A 85 -18.36 -12.97 17.74
C ASN A 85 -17.28 -13.72 16.94
N CYS A 86 -16.98 -14.96 17.32
CA CYS A 86 -16.04 -15.83 16.61
C CYS A 86 -16.77 -16.74 15.61
N SER A 87 -16.22 -16.89 14.41
CA SER A 87 -16.60 -17.97 13.50
C SER A 87 -16.21 -19.34 14.07
N ALA A 88 -16.78 -20.42 13.54
CA ALA A 88 -16.44 -21.79 13.96
C ALA A 88 -14.92 -22.06 13.85
N ASP A 89 -14.29 -21.62 12.76
CA ASP A 89 -12.85 -21.77 12.52
C ASP A 89 -12.02 -20.92 13.51
N GLN A 90 -12.50 -19.72 13.85
CA GLN A 90 -11.85 -18.86 14.83
C GLN A 90 -11.95 -19.44 16.24
N LEU A 91 -13.10 -20.03 16.61
CA LEU A 91 -13.29 -20.70 17.89
C LEU A 91 -12.37 -21.92 18.05
N GLU A 92 -12.21 -22.73 17.01
CA GLU A 92 -11.31 -23.89 17.03
C GLU A 92 -9.87 -23.43 17.29
N LYS A 93 -9.38 -22.47 16.50
CA LYS A 93 -8.02 -21.91 16.64
C LYS A 93 -7.83 -21.23 17.99
N LEU A 94 -8.80 -20.42 18.42
CA LEU A 94 -8.77 -19.74 19.71
C LEU A 94 -8.70 -20.75 20.86
N SER A 95 -9.48 -21.85 20.79
CA SER A 95 -9.42 -22.91 21.80
C SER A 95 -8.05 -23.58 21.85
N SER A 96 -7.43 -23.80 20.68
CA SER A 96 -6.07 -24.36 20.59
C SER A 96 -5.03 -23.45 21.23
N TYR A 97 -5.14 -22.13 21.04
CA TYR A 97 -4.23 -21.15 21.64
C TYR A 97 -4.50 -20.96 23.14
N ILE A 98 -5.75 -20.99 23.59
CA ILE A 98 -6.07 -20.93 25.03
C ILE A 98 -5.47 -22.14 25.77
N ALA A 99 -5.46 -23.32 25.13
CA ALA A 99 -4.87 -24.53 25.68
C ALA A 99 -3.33 -24.50 25.74
N MET A 100 -2.66 -23.59 25.00
CA MET A 100 -1.21 -23.39 25.08
C MET A 100 -0.83 -22.63 26.37
N ASP A 101 0.35 -22.95 26.90
CA ASP A 101 0.89 -22.25 28.05
C ASP A 101 1.03 -20.73 27.76
N PRO A 102 0.71 -19.84 28.72
CA PRO A 102 0.84 -18.40 28.53
C PRO A 102 2.25 -17.96 28.09
N ALA A 103 3.31 -18.61 28.59
CA ALA A 103 4.68 -18.28 28.21
C ALA A 103 5.00 -18.72 26.77
N GLU A 104 4.47 -19.88 26.34
CA GLU A 104 4.60 -20.33 24.95
C GLU A 104 3.86 -19.41 23.97
N ARG A 105 2.65 -18.95 24.35
CA ARG A 105 1.91 -17.95 23.57
C ARG A 105 2.70 -16.65 23.43
N ALA A 106 3.26 -16.14 24.53
CA ALA A 106 4.06 -14.92 24.53
C ALA A 106 5.30 -15.06 23.64
N SER A 107 6.02 -16.19 23.76
CA SER A 107 7.20 -16.48 22.92
C SER A 107 6.85 -16.58 21.44
N LYS A 108 5.73 -17.23 21.10
CA LYS A 108 5.25 -17.32 19.73
C LYS A 108 4.86 -15.96 19.16
N LEU A 109 4.20 -15.12 19.96
CA LEU A 109 3.87 -13.76 19.56
C LEU A 109 5.12 -12.94 19.29
N GLU A 110 6.12 -13.01 20.16
CA GLU A 110 7.39 -12.29 19.98
C GLU A 110 8.15 -12.76 18.73
N SER A 111 8.22 -14.07 18.51
CA SER A 111 8.83 -14.66 17.31
C SER A 111 8.14 -14.22 16.01
N LEU A 112 6.80 -14.17 16.02
CA LEU A 112 6.02 -13.69 14.88
C LEU A 112 6.22 -12.19 14.65
N LYS A 113 6.19 -11.36 15.70
CA LYS A 113 6.44 -9.92 15.61
C LYS A 113 7.84 -9.63 15.07
N GLN A 114 8.85 -10.35 15.55
CA GLN A 114 10.21 -10.22 15.06
C GLN A 114 10.35 -10.65 13.59
N SER A 115 9.72 -11.77 13.21
CA SER A 115 9.72 -12.24 11.81
C SER A 115 9.05 -11.22 10.87
N MET A 116 7.95 -10.61 11.29
CA MET A 116 7.27 -9.55 10.54
C MET A 116 8.17 -8.31 10.39
N LYS A 117 8.80 -7.86 11.48
CA LYS A 117 9.73 -6.72 11.46
C LYS A 117 10.92 -6.96 10.53
N ASP A 118 11.49 -8.17 10.55
CA ASP A 118 12.62 -8.53 9.68
C ASP A 118 12.20 -8.61 8.21
N ALA A 119 11.01 -9.14 7.93
CA ALA A 119 10.43 -9.14 6.59
C ALA A 119 10.17 -7.72 6.08
N GLU A 120 9.66 -6.82 6.92
CA GLU A 120 9.46 -5.40 6.57
C GLU A 120 10.77 -4.68 6.27
N ASN A 121 11.80 -4.89 7.11
CA ASN A 121 13.13 -4.32 6.88
C ASN A 121 13.71 -4.80 5.55
N THR A 122 13.65 -6.11 5.31
CA THR A 122 14.09 -6.72 4.04
C THR A 122 13.35 -6.12 2.85
N HIS A 123 12.04 -5.96 2.96
CA HIS A 123 11.23 -5.35 1.90
C HIS A 123 11.62 -3.87 1.67
N ASN A 124 11.82 -3.09 2.74
CA ASN A 124 12.21 -1.68 2.63
C ASN A 124 13.60 -1.52 2.00
N GLU A 125 14.54 -2.41 2.29
CA GLU A 125 15.84 -2.43 1.62
C GLU A 125 15.72 -2.75 0.12
N LEU A 126 14.88 -3.72 -0.23
CA LEU A 126 14.61 -4.07 -1.62
C LEU A 126 13.97 -2.91 -2.38
N LEU A 127 13.02 -2.19 -1.77
CA LEU A 127 12.43 -0.98 -2.36
C LEU A 127 13.48 0.10 -2.64
N LYS A 128 14.39 0.38 -1.69
CA LYS A 128 15.47 1.36 -1.89
C LYS A 128 16.38 0.97 -3.06
N LYS A 129 16.79 -0.31 -3.14
CA LYS A 129 17.61 -0.81 -4.25
C LYS A 129 16.89 -0.65 -5.58
N LEU A 130 15.62 -1.04 -5.64
CA LEU A 130 14.80 -0.93 -6.86
C LEU A 130 14.64 0.53 -7.31
N GLN A 131 14.40 1.45 -6.37
CA GLN A 131 14.31 2.89 -6.67
C GLN A 131 15.63 3.44 -7.25
N ALA A 132 16.78 3.05 -6.69
CA ALA A 132 18.08 3.46 -7.19
C ALA A 132 18.32 2.92 -8.61
N THR A 133 18.10 1.62 -8.82
CA THR A 133 18.25 0.99 -10.15
C THR A 133 17.32 1.62 -11.19
N PHE A 134 16.08 1.95 -10.81
CA PHE A 134 15.14 2.61 -11.72
C PHE A 134 15.62 4.01 -12.11
N LYS A 135 16.10 4.80 -11.14
CA LYS A 135 16.69 6.12 -11.40
C LYS A 135 17.90 6.01 -12.33
N ASP A 136 18.83 5.12 -12.04
CA ASP A 136 20.04 4.92 -12.87
C ASP A 136 19.68 4.53 -14.32
N SER A 137 18.65 3.68 -14.48
CA SER A 137 18.12 3.30 -15.79
C SER A 137 17.49 4.48 -16.53
N GLN A 138 16.71 5.33 -15.84
CA GLN A 138 16.12 6.53 -16.42
C GLN A 138 17.18 7.54 -16.85
N ASP A 139 18.15 7.83 -15.98
CA ASP A 139 19.24 8.77 -16.25
C ASP A 139 20.09 8.28 -17.45
N SER A 140 20.32 6.96 -17.56
CA SER A 140 21.02 6.36 -18.71
C SER A 140 20.22 6.47 -20.01
N LEU A 141 18.90 6.30 -19.95
CA LEU A 141 18.01 6.42 -21.10
C LEU A 141 17.95 7.88 -21.60
N GLU A 142 17.89 8.86 -20.70
CA GLU A 142 17.93 10.28 -21.06
C GLU A 142 19.25 10.65 -21.73
N LYS A 143 20.39 10.26 -21.15
CA LYS A 143 21.71 10.47 -21.77
C LYS A 143 21.79 9.89 -23.18
N LEU A 144 21.35 8.64 -23.35
CA LEU A 144 21.35 8.01 -24.67
C LEU A 144 20.46 8.77 -25.65
N LYS A 145 19.29 9.27 -25.23
CA LYS A 145 18.43 10.09 -26.08
C LYS A 145 19.10 11.40 -26.46
N GLU A 146 19.77 12.08 -25.53
CA GLU A 146 20.49 13.33 -25.80
C GLU A 146 21.62 13.12 -26.80
N GLU A 147 22.41 12.05 -26.64
CA GLU A 147 23.52 11.71 -27.54
C GLU A 147 23.04 11.26 -28.92
N THR A 148 21.96 10.47 -28.97
CA THR A 148 21.45 9.91 -30.23
C THR A 148 20.56 10.88 -30.98
N ALA A 149 19.86 11.82 -30.33
CA ALA A 149 19.00 12.80 -30.98
C ALA A 149 19.66 13.58 -32.14
N PRO A 150 20.87 14.18 -31.98
CA PRO A 150 21.55 14.87 -33.07
C PRO A 150 21.95 13.91 -34.19
N VAL A 151 22.42 12.71 -33.85
CA VAL A 151 22.79 11.68 -34.83
C VAL A 151 21.57 11.25 -35.65
N ILE A 152 20.46 10.95 -34.99
CA ILE A 152 19.18 10.62 -35.63
C ILE A 152 18.72 11.76 -36.54
N LYS A 153 18.85 13.01 -36.11
CA LYS A 153 18.49 14.18 -36.92
C LYS A 153 19.35 14.26 -38.19
N LEU A 154 20.66 14.08 -38.08
CA LEU A 154 21.56 14.09 -39.22
C LEU A 154 21.30 12.92 -40.17
N LEU A 155 21.09 11.71 -39.65
CA LEU A 155 20.76 10.53 -40.45
C LEU A 155 19.43 10.72 -41.21
N LYS A 156 18.42 11.29 -40.56
CA LYS A 156 17.14 11.63 -41.22
C LYS A 156 17.34 12.67 -42.32
N ALA A 157 18.16 13.70 -42.09
CA ALA A 157 18.47 14.73 -43.08
C ALA A 157 19.28 14.18 -44.28
N ALA A 158 20.15 13.20 -44.03
CA ALA A 158 20.95 12.53 -45.06
C ALA A 158 20.16 11.49 -45.87
N THR A 159 18.96 11.11 -45.42
CA THR A 159 18.11 10.15 -46.14
C THR A 159 17.23 10.92 -47.14
N PRO A 160 17.39 10.74 -48.46
CA PRO A 160 16.55 11.42 -49.43
C PRO A 160 15.09 10.98 -49.24
N SER A 161 14.18 11.92 -48.96
CA SER A 161 12.75 11.64 -48.93
C SER A 161 12.32 11.20 -50.33
N GLY A 162 11.84 9.97 -50.47
CA GLY A 162 11.39 9.41 -51.74
C GLY A 162 10.25 10.20 -52.38
N LYS A 163 10.60 11.24 -53.13
CA LYS A 163 9.96 11.68 -54.37
C LYS A 163 11.03 12.22 -55.32
N ALA A 164 11.85 11.31 -55.83
CA ALA A 164 12.44 11.45 -57.16
C ALA A 164 11.81 10.36 -58.05
N LYS A 165 10.58 10.62 -58.53
CA LYS A 165 10.08 9.97 -59.74
C LYS A 165 10.72 10.73 -60.90
N ALA A 166 11.52 10.02 -61.69
CA ALA A 166 11.81 10.18 -63.12
C ALA A 166 11.90 11.60 -63.72
N ALA A 167 13.11 11.99 -64.17
CA ALA A 167 13.43 12.69 -65.43
C ALA A 167 14.94 13.09 -65.37
N GLY A 168 15.79 12.90 -66.38
CA GLY A 168 15.54 12.59 -67.77
C GLY A 168 16.66 11.77 -68.42
N LYS A 169 16.26 11.13 -69.51
CA LYS A 169 17.09 10.93 -70.69
C LYS A 169 17.51 12.30 -71.24
N ASP A 170 18.71 12.35 -71.82
CA ASP A 170 19.13 12.99 -73.07
C ASP A 170 20.65 13.14 -72.97
N GLU A 171 21.41 12.21 -73.55
CA GLU A 171 21.91 12.23 -74.94
C GLU A 171 23.00 13.31 -75.17
N MET A 172 24.20 12.81 -75.51
CA MET A 172 25.38 13.45 -76.15
C MET A 172 26.16 14.53 -75.41
#